data_AF-A0A2W6AEJ1-F1
#
_entry.id   AF-A0A2W6AEJ1-F1
#
_cell.length_a   1.000
_cell.length_b   1.000
_cell.length_c   1.000
_cell.angle_alpha   90.00
_cell.angle_beta   90.00
_cell.angle_gamma   90.00
#
_symmetry.space_group_name_H-M   'P 1'
#
loop_
_entity.id
_entity.type
_entity.pdbx_description
1 polymer ?
#
loop_
_entity_poly.entity_id
_entity_poly.type
_entity_poly.pdbx_seq_one_letter_code
_entity_poly.pdbx_strand_id
1 'polypeptide(L)'
;MRGEVGGGTSDEPRSIGGALPALVAALLCITGLEVFNPEGGGLVAGVTGLLFIAAPLLWFFVGAWLGDDGLLAGLQAASIAIASLAAGYGLWQTIAGFPSWDSQWIDVAGYTALQVGVIRAFSTFSSSAEYAIFLAAGVMVIFARAMRGRLLTLPALPLLVWALILESSRTVVVQGLAGVLVMGALLAGSVRRAIAITIVGLAVIAVLDQVLAPHLLAIAGSTSDPLISHEAGGLGDPLNPQQSTVQIHLTQIVAGFALAFSHPLGLGTAGTNLAGLKAGSAAVGAEVDIPNQFISLGILGGVLYLVIVVAALAAACGLALRRRDVVSLATVGILIVCFGQWLNGGYYALAPLVWLLIGSIGRSLWLTSRSQRRPAGPTLQPIERGA
;
A
#
# COMPACT_ATOMS: atom_id res chain seq x y z
N MET A 1 40.05 0.34 47.47
CA MET A 1 40.11 0.45 46.01
C MET A 1 39.61 -0.85 45.39
N ARG A 2 38.31 -0.96 45.14
CA ARG A 2 37.73 -2.00 44.28
C ARG A 2 37.31 -1.29 43.00
N GLY A 3 37.97 -1.62 41.91
CA GLY A 3 37.69 -1.02 40.60
C GLY A 3 36.32 -1.48 40.12
N GLU A 4 35.44 -0.51 39.88
CA GLU A 4 34.21 -0.71 39.12
C GLU A 4 34.61 -0.98 37.66
N VAL A 5 34.46 -2.23 37.25
CA VAL A 5 34.60 -2.64 35.86
C VAL A 5 33.42 -2.06 35.10
N GLY A 6 33.73 -1.16 34.17
CA GLY A 6 32.78 -0.46 33.33
C GLY A 6 31.78 -1.41 32.66
N GLY A 7 30.50 -1.12 32.89
CA GLY A 7 29.40 -1.76 32.19
C GLY A 7 29.51 -1.49 30.71
N GLY A 8 29.95 -2.50 29.96
CA GLY A 8 29.92 -2.50 28.51
C GLY A 8 28.47 -2.32 28.05
N THR A 9 28.20 -1.18 27.42
CA THR A 9 27.01 -0.96 26.63
C THR A 9 27.07 -1.92 25.45
N SER A 10 26.53 -3.13 25.61
CA SER A 10 26.25 -3.98 24.47
C SER A 10 25.29 -3.22 23.57
N ASP A 11 25.79 -2.76 22.42
CA ASP A 11 25.02 -2.17 21.33
C ASP A 11 23.94 -3.17 20.92
N GLU A 12 22.77 -3.08 21.55
CA GLU A 12 21.58 -3.75 21.08
C GLU A 12 21.40 -3.33 19.62
N PRO A 13 21.32 -4.29 18.68
CA PRO A 13 21.13 -3.96 17.27
C PRO A 13 19.90 -3.07 17.16
N ARG A 14 20.09 -1.85 16.64
CA ARG A 14 19.01 -0.87 16.45
C ARG A 14 17.86 -1.58 15.75
N SER A 15 16.69 -1.61 16.39
CA SER A 15 15.53 -2.28 15.81
C SER A 15 15.23 -1.69 14.44
N ILE A 16 14.90 -2.54 13.46
CA ILE A 16 14.67 -2.14 12.05
C ILE A 16 13.69 -0.94 11.95
N GLY A 17 12.66 -0.91 12.81
CA GLY A 17 11.71 0.21 12.85
C GLY A 17 12.30 1.55 13.33
N GLY A 18 13.34 1.53 14.15
CA GLY A 18 14.04 2.73 14.60
C GLY A 18 14.86 3.42 13.50
N ALA A 19 15.17 2.71 12.40
CA ALA A 19 15.88 3.26 11.26
C ALA A 19 14.96 3.95 10.24
N LEU A 20 13.65 3.67 10.25
CA LEU A 20 12.69 4.18 9.25
C LEU A 20 12.74 5.71 9.06
N PRO A 21 12.76 6.56 10.11
CA PRO A 21 12.83 8.00 9.91
C PRO A 21 14.09 8.46 9.17
N ALA A 22 15.23 7.84 9.45
CA ALA A 22 16.49 8.16 8.77
C ALA A 22 16.47 7.70 7.32
N LEU A 23 15.92 6.51 7.05
CA LEU A 23 15.77 5.99 5.68
C LEU A 23 14.85 6.88 4.84
N VAL A 24 13.68 7.26 5.38
CA VAL A 24 12.72 8.13 4.69
C VAL A 24 13.29 9.54 4.47
N ALA A 25 13.99 10.09 5.46
CA ALA A 25 14.70 11.36 5.30
C ALA A 25 15.78 11.28 4.21
N ALA A 26 16.57 10.21 4.18
CA ALA A 26 17.58 9.99 3.14
C ALA A 26 16.93 9.87 1.75
N LEU A 27 15.80 9.18 1.63
CA LEU A 27 15.06 9.10 0.37
C LEU A 27 14.57 10.47 -0.07
N LEU A 28 14.00 11.28 0.83
CA LEU A 28 13.62 12.66 0.54
C LEU A 28 14.80 13.54 0.13
N CYS A 29 15.98 13.36 0.72
CA CYS A 29 17.18 14.06 0.30
C CYS A 29 17.56 13.69 -1.14
N ILE A 30 17.56 12.39 -1.50
CA ILE A 30 17.81 11.94 -2.88
C ILE A 30 16.76 12.53 -3.82
N THR A 31 15.47 12.42 -3.48
CA THR A 31 14.37 13.03 -4.25
C THR A 31 14.58 14.54 -4.43
N GLY A 32 15.05 15.26 -3.42
CA GLY A 32 15.34 16.69 -3.53
C GLY A 32 16.54 17.01 -4.45
N LEU A 33 17.56 16.14 -4.48
CA LEU A 33 18.70 16.28 -5.39
C LEU A 33 18.31 15.99 -6.84
N GLU A 34 17.46 14.99 -7.06
CA GLU A 34 16.98 14.57 -8.39
C GLU A 34 16.10 15.61 -9.11
N VAL A 35 15.69 16.67 -8.41
CA VAL A 35 15.08 17.86 -9.03
C VAL A 35 16.02 18.54 -10.01
N PHE A 36 17.33 18.46 -9.76
CA PHE A 36 18.37 19.08 -10.59
C PHE A 36 18.93 18.11 -11.64
N ASN A 37 18.36 16.92 -11.79
CA ASN A 37 18.81 15.96 -12.79
C ASN A 37 18.57 16.53 -14.19
N PRO A 38 19.62 16.68 -15.03
CA PRO A 38 19.49 17.25 -16.36
C PRO A 38 18.61 16.41 -17.29
N GLU A 39 18.48 15.12 -17.03
CA GLU A 39 17.63 14.19 -17.80
C GLU A 39 16.14 14.30 -17.41
N GLY A 40 15.82 14.97 -16.30
CA GLY A 40 14.46 15.08 -15.73
C GLY A 40 13.54 16.12 -16.36
N GLY A 41 13.84 16.60 -17.57
CA GLY A 41 12.99 17.58 -18.27
C GLY A 41 13.12 19.01 -17.74
N GLY A 42 14.17 19.31 -16.98
CA GLY A 42 14.48 20.63 -16.44
C GLY A 42 13.86 20.94 -15.07
N LEU A 43 14.24 22.08 -14.49
CA LEU A 43 13.93 22.42 -13.09
C LEU A 43 12.43 22.48 -12.79
N VAL A 44 11.63 23.02 -13.71
CA VAL A 44 10.17 23.11 -13.54
C VAL A 44 9.55 21.72 -13.47
N ALA A 45 9.96 20.80 -14.34
CA ALA A 45 9.50 19.42 -14.31
C ALA A 45 9.93 18.74 -13.01
N GLY A 46 11.20 18.88 -12.61
CA GLY A 46 11.74 18.32 -11.38
C GLY A 46 11.00 18.80 -10.12
N VAL A 47 10.79 20.11 -9.97
CA VAL A 47 10.03 20.68 -8.84
C VAL A 47 8.58 20.20 -8.85
N THR A 48 7.94 20.15 -10.04
CA THR A 48 6.56 19.64 -10.15
C THR A 48 6.49 18.14 -9.79
N GLY A 49 7.51 17.36 -10.15
CA GLY A 49 7.64 15.94 -9.80
C GLY A 49 7.71 15.68 -8.29
N LEU A 50 8.19 16.65 -7.50
CA LEU A 50 8.16 16.55 -6.02
C LEU A 50 6.74 16.40 -5.48
N LEU A 51 5.72 16.94 -6.15
CA LEU A 51 4.33 16.75 -5.73
C LEU A 51 3.91 15.28 -5.77
N PHE A 52 4.48 14.50 -6.69
CA PHE A 52 4.15 13.09 -6.86
C PHE A 52 4.99 12.15 -5.99
N ILE A 53 6.21 12.55 -5.61
CA ILE A 53 7.15 11.70 -4.85
C ILE A 53 7.34 12.23 -3.42
N ALA A 54 7.73 13.49 -3.25
CA ALA A 54 8.05 14.04 -1.94
C ALA A 54 6.80 14.31 -1.09
N ALA A 55 5.71 14.82 -1.69
CA ALA A 55 4.53 15.18 -0.91
C ALA A 55 3.90 13.98 -0.16
N PRO A 56 3.73 12.78 -0.76
CA PRO A 56 3.31 11.60 -0.02
C PRO A 56 4.30 11.20 1.09
N LEU A 57 5.62 11.26 0.84
CA LEU A 57 6.64 10.93 1.84
C LEU A 57 6.56 11.82 3.08
N LEU A 58 6.18 13.09 2.95
CA LEU A 58 6.04 13.99 4.10
C LEU A 58 4.98 13.52 5.11
N TRP A 59 3.97 12.76 4.66
CA TRP A 59 2.97 12.16 5.55
C TRP A 59 3.55 11.13 6.51
N PHE A 60 4.73 10.57 6.20
CA PHE A 60 5.48 9.76 7.16
C PHE A 60 5.75 10.52 8.45
N PHE A 61 6.20 11.78 8.36
CA PHE A 61 6.52 12.56 9.57
C PHE A 61 5.27 12.99 10.32
N VAL A 62 4.17 13.25 9.60
CA VAL A 62 2.86 13.46 10.21
C VAL A 62 2.45 12.23 11.03
N GLY A 63 2.57 11.03 10.45
CA GLY A 63 2.33 9.78 11.15
C GLY A 63 3.27 9.54 12.34
N ALA A 64 4.56 9.83 12.16
CA ALA A 64 5.57 9.68 13.21
C ALA A 64 5.35 10.62 14.41
N TRP A 65 4.73 11.78 14.18
CA TRP A 65 4.47 12.78 15.21
C TRP A 65 3.08 12.64 15.84
N LEU A 66 2.04 12.44 15.03
CA LEU A 66 0.63 12.42 15.44
C LEU A 66 0.01 11.02 15.55
N GLY A 67 0.59 10.02 14.90
CA GLY A 67 0.03 8.67 14.80
C GLY A 67 0.00 7.90 16.12
N ASP A 68 -1.06 8.08 16.90
CA ASP A 68 -1.39 7.24 18.06
C ASP A 68 -2.52 6.25 17.74
N ASP A 69 -2.80 5.34 18.67
CA ASP A 69 -3.79 4.28 18.46
C ASP A 69 -5.22 4.81 18.27
N GLY A 70 -5.55 5.94 18.90
CA GLY A 70 -6.86 6.56 18.79
C GLY A 70 -7.08 7.14 17.39
N LEU A 71 -6.08 7.89 16.90
CA LEU A 71 -6.07 8.43 15.54
C LEU A 71 -6.13 7.30 14.52
N LEU A 72 -5.31 6.26 14.66
CA LEU A 72 -5.27 5.15 13.71
C LEU A 72 -6.59 4.36 13.70
N ALA A 73 -7.16 4.08 14.88
CA ALA A 73 -8.46 3.41 14.96
C ALA A 73 -9.58 4.28 14.35
N GLY A 74 -9.54 5.59 14.57
CA GLY A 74 -10.46 6.56 13.98
C GLY A 74 -10.34 6.61 12.45
N LEU A 75 -9.13 6.70 11.91
CA LEU A 75 -8.85 6.68 10.47
C LEU A 75 -9.33 5.37 9.85
N GLN A 76 -9.03 4.22 10.45
CA GLN A 76 -9.49 2.91 9.95
C GLN A 76 -11.02 2.79 9.96
N ALA A 77 -11.69 3.31 10.99
CA ALA A 77 -13.15 3.35 11.02
C ALA A 77 -13.73 4.30 9.95
N ALA A 78 -13.11 5.48 9.77
CA ALA A 78 -13.46 6.43 8.73
C ALA A 78 -13.24 5.84 7.33
N SER A 79 -12.18 5.08 7.10
CA SER A 79 -11.92 4.39 5.83
C SER A 79 -13.05 3.43 5.47
N ILE A 80 -13.61 2.67 6.43
CA ILE A 80 -14.77 1.81 6.16
C ILE A 80 -15.99 2.64 5.75
N ALA A 81 -16.27 3.72 6.47
CA ALA A 81 -17.43 4.58 6.18
C ALA A 81 -17.29 5.25 4.80
N ILE A 82 -16.13 5.86 4.52
CA ILE A 82 -15.83 6.50 3.24
C ILE A 82 -15.84 5.48 2.11
N ALA A 83 -15.23 4.30 2.31
CA ALA A 83 -15.24 3.24 1.30
C ALA A 83 -16.67 2.73 1.02
N SER A 84 -17.54 2.67 2.03
CA SER A 84 -18.94 2.28 1.83
C SER A 84 -19.72 3.31 1.03
N LEU A 85 -19.53 4.61 1.33
CA LEU A 85 -20.13 5.70 0.56
C LEU A 85 -19.60 5.72 -0.87
N ALA A 86 -18.28 5.56 -1.04
CA ALA A 86 -17.64 5.52 -2.33
C ALA A 86 -18.10 4.33 -3.17
N ALA A 87 -18.24 3.15 -2.56
CA ALA A 87 -18.78 1.95 -3.20
C ALA A 87 -20.22 2.18 -3.67
N GLY A 88 -21.08 2.79 -2.83
CA GLY A 88 -22.45 3.14 -3.23
C GLY A 88 -22.47 4.07 -4.45
N TYR A 89 -21.64 5.11 -4.46
CA TYR A 89 -21.55 6.05 -5.58
C TYR A 89 -20.94 5.41 -6.84
N GLY A 90 -19.90 4.59 -6.71
CA GLY A 90 -19.28 3.89 -7.84
C GLY A 90 -20.19 2.83 -8.45
N LEU A 91 -20.99 2.13 -7.64
CA LEU A 91 -22.05 1.24 -8.14
C LEU A 91 -23.12 2.01 -8.90
N TRP A 92 -23.50 3.19 -8.41
CA TRP A 92 -24.42 4.05 -9.15
C TRP A 92 -23.83 4.54 -10.48
N GLN A 93 -22.55 4.97 -10.52
CA GLN A 93 -21.86 5.28 -11.77
C GLN A 93 -21.86 4.09 -12.76
N THR A 94 -21.69 2.87 -12.25
CA THR A 94 -21.67 1.66 -13.08
C THR A 94 -23.05 1.31 -13.64
N ILE A 95 -24.11 1.40 -12.81
CA ILE A 95 -25.46 0.93 -13.17
C ILE A 95 -26.27 2.02 -13.88
N ALA A 96 -26.21 3.26 -13.39
CA ALA A 96 -27.00 4.38 -13.89
C ALA A 96 -26.23 5.26 -14.89
N GLY A 97 -24.91 5.04 -15.03
CA GLY A 97 -24.02 5.87 -15.83
C GLY A 97 -23.46 7.07 -15.06
N PHE A 98 -22.58 7.81 -15.74
CA PHE A 98 -21.92 8.97 -15.15
C PHE A 98 -22.82 10.21 -15.20
N PRO A 99 -22.99 10.95 -14.09
CA PRO A 99 -23.62 12.25 -14.11
C PRO A 99 -22.80 13.26 -14.93
N SER A 100 -23.44 14.36 -15.31
CA SER A 100 -22.85 15.37 -16.19
C SER A 100 -21.51 15.94 -15.68
N TRP A 101 -21.36 16.12 -14.37
CA TRP A 101 -20.11 16.61 -13.78
C TRP A 101 -18.97 15.60 -13.87
N ASP A 102 -19.26 14.30 -13.70
CA ASP A 102 -18.26 13.24 -13.84
C ASP A 102 -17.88 13.05 -15.31
N SER A 103 -18.86 13.13 -16.22
CA SER A 103 -18.60 13.10 -17.67
C SER A 103 -17.71 14.25 -18.10
N GLN A 104 -17.96 15.47 -17.62
CA GLN A 104 -17.08 16.62 -17.87
C GLN A 104 -15.67 16.39 -17.32
N TRP A 105 -15.56 15.79 -16.13
CA TRP A 105 -14.25 15.43 -15.57
C TRP A 105 -13.53 14.41 -16.45
N ILE A 106 -14.21 13.36 -16.90
CA ILE A 106 -13.66 12.34 -17.81
C ILE A 106 -13.12 13.01 -19.08
N ASP A 107 -13.90 13.91 -19.69
CA ASP A 107 -13.54 14.61 -20.92
C ASP A 107 -12.30 15.50 -20.75
N VAL A 108 -12.21 16.21 -19.62
CA VAL A 108 -11.08 17.11 -19.32
C VAL A 108 -9.83 16.33 -18.90
N ALA A 109 -9.99 15.26 -18.12
CA ALA A 109 -8.88 14.48 -17.60
C ALA A 109 -8.22 13.59 -18.66
N GLY A 110 -8.92 13.28 -19.76
CA GLY A 110 -8.38 12.51 -20.89
C GLY A 110 -7.92 11.10 -20.52
N TYR A 111 -8.55 10.51 -19.50
CA TYR A 111 -8.06 9.33 -18.79
C TYR A 111 -8.29 8.04 -19.60
N THR A 112 -7.27 7.60 -20.35
CA THR A 112 -7.32 6.34 -21.12
C THR A 112 -7.46 5.11 -20.23
N ALA A 113 -6.94 5.15 -19.00
CA ALA A 113 -7.02 4.02 -18.05
C ALA A 113 -8.46 3.72 -17.58
N LEU A 114 -9.42 4.62 -17.75
CA LEU A 114 -10.82 4.34 -17.44
C LEU A 114 -11.49 3.45 -18.50
N GLN A 115 -10.98 3.41 -19.73
CA GLN A 115 -11.62 2.74 -20.87
C GLN A 115 -11.17 1.29 -21.01
N VAL A 116 -11.97 0.35 -20.51
CA VAL A 116 -11.81 -1.10 -20.73
C VAL A 116 -13.05 -1.62 -21.44
N GLY A 117 -13.23 -1.20 -22.71
CA GLY A 117 -14.48 -1.38 -23.46
C GLY A 117 -15.64 -0.49 -22.97
N VAL A 118 -15.68 -0.19 -21.68
CA VAL A 118 -16.53 0.83 -21.02
C VAL A 118 -15.72 1.62 -20.00
N ILE A 119 -16.25 2.77 -19.56
CA ILE A 119 -15.61 3.62 -18.56
C ILE A 119 -15.83 3.00 -17.17
N ARG A 120 -14.75 2.62 -16.48
CA ARG A 120 -14.78 2.10 -15.12
C ARG A 120 -15.20 3.18 -14.12
N ALA A 121 -15.96 2.78 -13.09
CA ALA A 121 -16.29 3.67 -11.99
C ALA A 121 -15.03 4.10 -11.23
N PHE A 122 -15.00 5.36 -10.82
CA PHE A 122 -13.94 5.94 -9.99
C PHE A 122 -14.50 6.62 -8.73
N SER A 123 -15.82 6.59 -8.56
CA SER A 123 -16.51 7.26 -7.47
C SER A 123 -16.10 8.74 -7.39
N THR A 124 -15.61 9.21 -6.24
CA THR A 124 -15.06 10.57 -6.06
C THR A 124 -13.52 10.61 -6.10
N PHE A 125 -12.86 9.54 -6.55
CA PHE A 125 -11.41 9.45 -6.62
C PHE A 125 -10.86 10.00 -7.94
N SER A 126 -9.55 10.23 -7.96
CA SER A 126 -8.87 10.76 -9.16
C SER A 126 -8.69 9.71 -10.27
N SER A 127 -8.83 8.43 -9.93
CA SER A 127 -8.71 7.29 -10.85
C SER A 127 -9.50 6.08 -10.35
N SER A 128 -9.87 5.16 -11.26
CA SER A 128 -10.52 3.90 -10.88
C SER A 128 -9.61 2.98 -10.06
N ALA A 129 -8.31 3.00 -10.34
CA ALA A 129 -7.33 2.19 -9.60
C ALA A 129 -7.18 2.66 -8.14
N GLU A 130 -7.15 3.98 -7.90
CA GLU A 130 -7.17 4.53 -6.54
C GLU A 130 -8.44 4.12 -5.79
N TYR A 131 -9.60 4.24 -6.46
CA TYR A 131 -10.89 3.82 -5.94
C TYR A 131 -10.88 2.35 -5.51
N ALA A 132 -10.43 1.44 -6.40
CA ALA A 132 -10.37 0.01 -6.12
C ALA A 132 -9.47 -0.32 -4.93
N ILE A 133 -8.25 0.21 -4.89
CA ILE A 133 -7.33 -0.03 -3.78
C ILE A 133 -7.90 0.54 -2.47
N PHE A 134 -8.60 1.68 -2.51
CA PHE A 134 -9.24 2.27 -1.34
C PHE A 134 -10.40 1.42 -0.81
N LEU A 135 -11.24 0.87 -1.69
CA LEU A 135 -12.27 -0.10 -1.29
C LEU A 135 -11.63 -1.32 -0.63
N ALA A 136 -10.57 -1.85 -1.23
CA ALA A 136 -9.89 -3.03 -0.72
C ALA A 136 -9.18 -2.77 0.61
N ALA A 137 -8.63 -1.56 0.83
CA ALA A 137 -8.14 -1.13 2.14
C ALA A 137 -9.28 -1.16 3.18
N GLY A 138 -10.48 -0.69 2.83
CA GLY A 138 -11.68 -0.81 3.67
C GLY A 138 -12.02 -2.28 3.99
N VAL A 139 -11.97 -3.16 2.99
CA VAL A 139 -12.16 -4.61 3.15
C VAL A 139 -11.13 -5.20 4.11
N MET A 140 -9.85 -4.82 4.02
CA MET A 140 -8.81 -5.27 4.94
C MET A 140 -9.09 -4.88 6.39
N VAL A 141 -9.60 -3.67 6.64
CA VAL A 141 -10.00 -3.25 8.00
C VAL A 141 -11.18 -4.08 8.51
N ILE A 142 -12.18 -4.37 7.66
CA ILE A 142 -13.33 -5.21 8.01
C ILE A 142 -12.85 -6.63 8.38
N PHE A 143 -11.98 -7.24 7.57
CA PHE A 143 -11.41 -8.55 7.87
C PHE A 143 -10.61 -8.55 9.17
N ALA A 144 -9.74 -7.56 9.38
CA ALA A 144 -8.98 -7.43 10.63
C ALA A 144 -9.91 -7.31 11.86
N ARG A 145 -11.02 -6.57 11.75
CA ARG A 145 -12.05 -6.49 12.79
C ARG A 145 -12.76 -7.83 13.00
N ALA A 146 -13.19 -8.49 11.94
CA ALA A 146 -13.90 -9.76 11.98
C ALA A 146 -13.06 -10.89 12.58
N MET A 147 -11.79 -11.00 12.18
CA MET A 147 -10.82 -11.97 12.73
C MET A 147 -10.55 -11.77 14.23
N ARG A 148 -10.92 -10.61 14.77
CA ARG A 148 -10.81 -10.27 16.20
C ARG A 148 -12.18 -10.25 16.90
N GLY A 149 -13.20 -10.85 16.28
CA GLY A 149 -14.55 -10.98 16.83
C GLY A 149 -15.43 -9.72 16.75
N ARG A 150 -14.98 -8.66 16.07
CA ARG A 150 -15.74 -7.40 15.93
C ARG A 150 -16.57 -7.41 14.65
N LEU A 151 -17.74 -8.01 14.70
CA LEU A 151 -18.56 -8.30 13.51
C LEU A 151 -19.43 -7.12 13.02
N LEU A 152 -19.50 -6.01 13.77
CA LEU A 152 -20.36 -4.86 13.45
C LEU A 152 -20.10 -4.24 12.07
N THR A 153 -18.91 -4.42 11.51
CA THR A 153 -18.57 -3.87 10.19
C THR A 153 -18.76 -4.85 9.04
N LEU A 154 -19.11 -6.11 9.32
CA LEU A 154 -19.37 -7.12 8.28
C LEU A 154 -20.49 -6.75 7.31
N PRO A 155 -21.59 -6.07 7.71
CA PRO A 155 -22.64 -5.70 6.77
C PRO A 155 -22.18 -4.80 5.61
N ALA A 156 -21.07 -4.07 5.75
CA ALA A 156 -20.49 -3.27 4.67
C ALA A 156 -19.74 -4.13 3.63
N LEU A 157 -19.32 -5.35 4.00
CA LEU A 157 -18.48 -6.20 3.16
C LEU A 157 -19.14 -6.57 1.82
N PRO A 158 -20.42 -7.00 1.75
CA PRO A 158 -21.05 -7.32 0.47
C PRO A 158 -21.07 -6.14 -0.49
N LEU A 159 -21.34 -4.93 0.01
CA LEU A 159 -21.34 -3.71 -0.79
C LEU A 159 -19.96 -3.43 -1.40
N LEU A 160 -18.91 -3.49 -0.58
CA LEU A 160 -17.52 -3.25 -1.00
C LEU A 160 -17.04 -4.30 -1.99
N VAL A 161 -17.32 -5.58 -1.73
CA VAL A 161 -16.94 -6.69 -2.60
C VAL A 161 -17.67 -6.59 -3.95
N TRP A 162 -18.96 -6.26 -3.94
CA TRP A 162 -19.73 -6.07 -5.17
C TRP A 162 -19.19 -4.91 -6.02
N ALA A 163 -18.87 -3.79 -5.38
CA ALA A 163 -18.25 -2.65 -6.04
C ALA A 163 -16.86 -2.98 -6.62
N LEU A 164 -16.05 -3.78 -5.92
CA LEU A 164 -14.75 -4.25 -6.41
C LEU A 164 -14.87 -5.18 -7.63
N ILE A 165 -15.84 -6.09 -7.61
CA ILE A 165 -16.10 -7.01 -8.74
C ILE A 165 -16.43 -6.20 -10.00
N LEU A 166 -17.30 -5.21 -9.89
CA LEU A 166 -17.69 -4.38 -11.04
C LEU A 166 -16.60 -3.39 -11.47
N GLU A 167 -15.65 -3.03 -10.61
CA GLU A 167 -14.51 -2.21 -11.01
C GLU A 167 -13.50 -2.99 -11.89
N SER A 168 -13.47 -4.33 -11.78
CA SER A 168 -12.64 -5.23 -12.59
C SER A 168 -11.11 -5.02 -12.45
N SER A 169 -10.62 -4.72 -11.24
CA SER A 169 -9.17 -4.74 -10.94
C SER A 169 -8.72 -6.05 -10.29
N ARG A 170 -8.17 -6.93 -11.14
CA ARG A 170 -7.56 -8.21 -10.74
C ARG A 170 -6.44 -8.07 -9.72
N THR A 171 -5.57 -7.06 -9.89
CA THR A 171 -4.44 -6.82 -8.98
C THR A 171 -4.91 -6.63 -7.54
N VAL A 172 -6.00 -5.91 -7.35
CA VAL A 172 -6.59 -5.65 -6.03
C VAL A 172 -7.17 -6.91 -5.40
N VAL A 173 -7.77 -7.80 -6.19
CA VAL A 173 -8.26 -9.11 -5.71
C VAL A 173 -7.09 -9.95 -5.20
N VAL A 174 -6.02 -10.08 -5.98
CA VAL A 174 -4.82 -10.86 -5.61
C VAL A 174 -4.16 -10.27 -4.35
N GLN A 175 -4.00 -8.95 -4.31
CA GLN A 175 -3.43 -8.26 -3.16
C GLN A 175 -4.31 -8.36 -1.90
N GLY A 176 -5.64 -8.31 -2.06
CA GLY A 176 -6.59 -8.52 -0.97
C GLY A 176 -6.51 -9.93 -0.38
N LEU A 177 -6.46 -10.96 -1.22
CA LEU A 177 -6.25 -12.35 -0.80
C LEU A 177 -4.93 -12.51 -0.07
N ALA A 178 -3.84 -11.94 -0.61
CA ALA A 178 -2.54 -11.93 0.06
C ALA A 178 -2.61 -11.24 1.44
N GLY A 179 -3.31 -10.11 1.54
CA GLY A 179 -3.54 -9.40 2.80
C GLY A 179 -4.27 -10.26 3.84
N VAL A 180 -5.35 -10.93 3.46
CA VAL A 180 -6.10 -11.85 4.33
C VAL A 180 -5.22 -13.02 4.79
N LEU A 181 -4.43 -13.61 3.89
CA LEU A 181 -3.51 -14.70 4.22
C LEU A 181 -2.42 -14.27 5.20
N VAL A 182 -1.79 -13.11 4.97
CA VAL A 182 -0.77 -12.55 5.87
C VAL A 182 -1.38 -12.26 7.25
N MET A 183 -2.56 -11.63 7.31
CA MET A 183 -3.25 -11.36 8.58
C MET A 183 -3.57 -12.66 9.33
N GLY A 184 -4.09 -13.68 8.64
CA GLY A 184 -4.34 -15.00 9.22
C GLY A 184 -3.08 -15.67 9.75
N ALA A 185 -1.98 -15.59 9.01
CA ALA A 185 -0.67 -16.11 9.41
C ALA A 185 -0.13 -15.41 10.67
N LEU A 186 -0.30 -14.09 10.78
CA LEU A 186 0.11 -13.32 11.97
C LEU A 186 -0.71 -13.69 13.21
N LEU A 187 -2.01 -13.95 13.04
CA LEU A 187 -2.89 -14.37 14.14
C LEU A 187 -2.57 -15.77 14.67
N ALA A 188 -1.94 -16.61 13.85
CA ALA A 188 -1.58 -17.97 14.22
C ALA A 188 -0.59 -18.05 15.41
N GLY A 189 0.21 -16.99 15.61
CA GLY A 189 1.14 -16.85 16.73
C GLY A 189 2.31 -17.83 16.75
N SER A 190 2.46 -18.65 15.70
CA SER A 190 3.47 -19.70 15.55
C SER A 190 3.94 -19.75 14.10
N VAL A 191 5.25 -19.78 13.86
CA VAL A 191 5.84 -19.88 12.51
C VAL A 191 5.35 -21.13 11.77
N ARG A 192 5.23 -22.27 12.46
CA ARG A 192 4.72 -23.51 11.85
C ARG A 192 3.27 -23.36 11.40
N ARG A 193 2.42 -22.73 12.23
CA ARG A 193 1.02 -22.47 11.87
C ARG A 193 0.90 -21.43 10.77
N ALA A 194 1.73 -20.39 10.79
CA ALA A 194 1.81 -19.40 9.72
C ALA A 194 2.16 -20.05 8.39
N ILE A 195 3.21 -20.88 8.34
CA ILE A 195 3.59 -21.67 7.15
C ILE A 195 2.42 -22.55 6.72
N ALA A 196 1.78 -23.28 7.63
CA ALA A 196 0.64 -24.14 7.31
C ALA A 196 -0.53 -23.33 6.72
N ILE A 197 -0.90 -22.19 7.31
CA ILE A 197 -1.95 -21.30 6.81
C ILE A 197 -1.59 -20.76 5.43
N THR A 198 -0.34 -20.36 5.21
CA THR A 198 0.11 -19.89 3.90
C THR A 198 0.04 -21.01 2.86
N ILE A 199 0.57 -22.20 3.15
CA ILE A 199 0.52 -23.34 2.23
C ILE A 199 -0.92 -23.74 1.92
N VAL A 200 -1.75 -23.91 2.94
CA VAL A 200 -3.17 -24.26 2.77
C VAL A 200 -3.90 -23.16 2.01
N GLY A 201 -3.65 -21.89 2.32
CA GLY A 201 -4.24 -20.76 1.63
C GLY A 201 -3.87 -20.71 0.15
N LEU A 202 -2.59 -20.91 -0.18
CA LEU A 202 -2.13 -20.99 -1.57
C LEU A 202 -2.72 -22.21 -2.29
N ALA A 203 -2.79 -23.36 -1.62
CA ALA A 203 -3.43 -24.55 -2.18
C ALA A 203 -4.93 -24.33 -2.44
N VAL A 204 -5.64 -23.68 -1.52
CA VAL A 204 -7.05 -23.30 -1.71
C VAL A 204 -7.20 -22.35 -2.88
N ILE A 205 -6.35 -21.32 -3.01
CA ILE A 205 -6.38 -20.41 -4.16
C ILE A 205 -6.15 -21.18 -5.46
N ALA A 206 -5.16 -22.06 -5.53
CA ALA A 206 -4.87 -22.86 -6.72
C ALA A 206 -6.00 -23.84 -7.09
N VAL A 207 -6.63 -24.46 -6.09
CA VAL A 207 -7.79 -25.35 -6.31
C VAL A 207 -9.00 -24.54 -6.77
N LEU A 208 -9.26 -23.40 -6.13
CA LEU A 208 -10.35 -22.51 -6.53
C LEU A 208 -10.15 -21.99 -7.95
N ASP A 209 -8.93 -21.64 -8.32
CA ASP A 209 -8.57 -21.25 -9.69
C ASP A 209 -8.93 -22.37 -10.69
N GLN A 210 -8.46 -23.60 -10.47
CA GLN A 210 -8.77 -24.72 -11.38
C GLN A 210 -10.26 -25.08 -11.44
N VAL A 211 -10.98 -25.00 -10.32
CA VAL A 211 -12.40 -25.34 -10.25
C VAL A 211 -13.27 -24.23 -10.83
N LEU A 212 -12.94 -22.96 -10.56
CA LEU A 212 -13.73 -21.82 -10.99
C LEU A 212 -13.38 -21.37 -12.41
N ALA A 213 -12.16 -21.60 -12.90
CA ALA A 213 -11.72 -21.14 -14.22
C ALA A 213 -12.69 -21.53 -15.35
N PRO A 214 -13.15 -22.78 -15.50
CA PRO A 214 -14.12 -23.13 -16.54
C PRO A 214 -15.44 -22.38 -16.41
N HIS A 215 -15.90 -22.14 -15.18
CA HIS A 215 -17.13 -21.39 -14.91
C HIS A 215 -16.96 -19.90 -15.21
N LEU A 216 -15.81 -19.32 -14.83
CA LEU A 216 -15.47 -17.93 -15.10
C LEU A 216 -15.34 -17.69 -16.61
N LEU A 217 -14.69 -18.59 -17.35
CA LEU A 217 -14.61 -18.51 -18.81
C LEU A 217 -15.99 -18.66 -19.48
N ALA A 218 -16.85 -19.54 -18.95
CA ALA A 218 -18.23 -19.66 -19.44
C ALA A 218 -19.05 -18.38 -19.18
N ILE A 219 -18.89 -17.75 -18.00
CA ILE A 219 -19.48 -16.44 -17.70
C ILE A 219 -18.94 -15.39 -18.67
N ALA A 220 -17.62 -15.34 -18.87
CA ALA A 220 -16.96 -14.37 -19.73
C ALA A 220 -17.47 -14.42 -21.17
N GLY A 221 -17.75 -15.63 -21.69
CA GLY A 221 -18.29 -15.83 -23.03
C GLY A 221 -19.81 -15.67 -23.16
N SER A 222 -20.55 -15.65 -22.05
CA SER A 222 -22.03 -15.58 -22.06
C SER A 222 -22.60 -14.23 -21.62
N THR A 223 -21.83 -13.42 -20.90
CA THR A 223 -22.25 -12.08 -20.49
C THR A 223 -22.08 -11.07 -21.62
N SER A 224 -23.03 -10.14 -21.75
CA SER A 224 -22.88 -8.95 -22.60
C SER A 224 -22.23 -7.77 -21.87
N ASP A 225 -22.01 -7.89 -20.56
CA ASP A 225 -21.34 -6.85 -19.77
C ASP A 225 -19.81 -6.97 -19.94
N PRO A 226 -19.15 -5.95 -20.50
CA PRO A 226 -17.72 -6.00 -20.79
C PRO A 226 -16.84 -6.02 -19.52
N LEU A 227 -17.28 -5.45 -18.39
CA LEU A 227 -16.52 -5.46 -17.14
C LEU A 227 -16.54 -6.86 -16.53
N ILE A 228 -17.73 -7.48 -16.50
CA ILE A 228 -17.86 -8.87 -16.03
C ILE A 228 -17.10 -9.81 -16.96
N SER A 229 -17.17 -9.60 -18.28
CA SER A 229 -16.43 -10.43 -19.26
C SER A 229 -14.93 -10.31 -19.06
N HIS A 230 -14.42 -9.09 -18.89
CA HIS A 230 -13.00 -8.82 -18.68
C HIS A 230 -12.48 -9.42 -17.36
N GLU A 231 -13.22 -9.24 -16.25
CA GLU A 231 -12.83 -9.81 -14.95
C GLU A 231 -12.84 -11.34 -14.99
N ALA A 232 -13.94 -11.93 -15.47
CA ALA A 232 -14.11 -13.38 -15.48
C ALA A 232 -13.14 -14.07 -16.46
N GLY A 233 -12.91 -13.50 -17.64
CA GLY A 233 -11.92 -14.01 -18.59
C GLY A 233 -10.51 -13.90 -18.02
N GLY A 234 -10.19 -12.74 -17.45
CA GLY A 234 -8.88 -12.47 -16.88
C GLY A 234 -8.52 -13.30 -15.64
N LEU A 235 -9.50 -13.69 -14.83
CA LEU A 235 -9.31 -14.61 -13.70
C LEU A 235 -9.37 -16.09 -14.14
N GLY A 236 -10.13 -16.42 -15.18
CA GLY A 236 -10.28 -17.79 -15.66
C GLY A 236 -9.11 -18.30 -16.50
N ASP A 237 -8.36 -17.42 -17.15
CA ASP A 237 -7.13 -17.77 -17.88
C ASP A 237 -6.05 -16.68 -17.72
N PRO A 238 -5.42 -16.57 -16.53
CA PRO A 238 -4.55 -15.46 -16.17
C PRO A 238 -3.22 -15.43 -16.95
N LEU A 239 -2.88 -16.50 -17.67
CA LEU A 239 -1.65 -16.59 -18.47
C LEU A 239 -1.89 -16.36 -19.96
N ASN A 240 -3.14 -16.22 -20.39
CA ASN A 240 -3.48 -15.99 -21.78
C ASN A 240 -3.31 -14.50 -22.14
N PRO A 241 -2.41 -14.15 -23.08
CA PRO A 241 -2.10 -12.75 -23.38
C PRO A 241 -3.24 -12.01 -24.09
N GLN A 242 -4.28 -12.71 -24.59
CA GLN A 242 -5.48 -12.08 -25.12
C GLN A 242 -6.50 -11.72 -24.02
N GLN A 243 -6.39 -12.34 -22.84
CA GLN A 243 -7.29 -12.14 -21.70
C GLN A 243 -6.58 -11.53 -20.48
N SER A 244 -5.25 -11.46 -20.51
CA SER A 244 -4.39 -11.08 -19.41
C SER A 244 -3.31 -10.08 -19.81
N THR A 245 -3.11 -9.10 -18.93
CA THR A 245 -2.06 -8.08 -19.05
C THR A 245 -0.84 -8.42 -18.20
N VAL A 246 -0.81 -9.59 -17.55
CA VAL A 246 0.27 -10.00 -16.65
C VAL A 246 1.65 -9.97 -17.34
N GLN A 247 1.74 -10.46 -18.58
CA GLN A 247 2.98 -10.40 -19.34
C GLN A 247 3.43 -8.96 -19.62
N ILE A 248 2.48 -8.06 -19.94
CA ILE A 248 2.77 -6.64 -20.18
C ILE A 248 3.33 -6.02 -18.90
N HIS A 249 2.68 -6.23 -17.75
CA HIS A 249 3.16 -5.72 -16.46
C HIS A 249 4.56 -6.25 -16.13
N LEU A 250 4.83 -7.54 -16.37
CA LEU A 250 6.16 -8.12 -16.15
C LEU A 250 7.21 -7.48 -17.07
N THR A 251 6.90 -7.28 -18.35
CA THR A 251 7.83 -6.62 -19.28
C THR A 251 8.11 -5.17 -18.88
N GLN A 252 7.11 -4.43 -18.39
CA GLN A 252 7.28 -3.07 -17.89
C GLN A 252 8.16 -3.05 -16.62
N ILE A 253 7.98 -4.01 -15.70
CA ILE A 253 8.82 -4.13 -14.50
C ILE A 253 10.27 -4.41 -14.90
N VAL A 254 10.51 -5.38 -15.79
CA VAL A 254 11.86 -5.74 -16.27
C VAL A 254 12.49 -4.57 -17.01
N ALA A 255 11.75 -3.91 -17.89
CA ALA A 255 12.21 -2.73 -18.62
C ALA A 255 12.58 -1.59 -17.66
N GLY A 256 11.79 -1.36 -16.62
CA GLY A 256 12.07 -0.36 -15.60
C GLY A 256 13.39 -0.62 -14.85
N PHE A 257 13.64 -1.87 -14.46
CA PHE A 257 14.93 -2.25 -13.86
C PHE A 257 16.09 -2.12 -14.84
N ALA A 258 15.91 -2.57 -16.09
CA ALA A 258 16.95 -2.46 -17.13
C ALA A 258 17.31 -0.99 -17.40
N LEU A 259 16.32 -0.10 -17.43
CA LEU A 259 16.52 1.33 -17.64
C LEU A 259 17.35 1.97 -16.52
N ALA A 260 17.18 1.53 -15.28
CA ALA A 260 17.97 2.02 -14.15
C ALA A 260 19.47 1.66 -14.23
N PHE A 261 19.84 0.61 -14.98
CA PHE A 261 21.25 0.30 -15.24
C PHE A 261 21.85 1.23 -16.31
N SER A 262 21.04 1.68 -17.27
CA SER A 262 21.46 2.68 -18.26
C SER A 262 21.52 4.09 -17.67
N HIS A 263 20.66 4.38 -16.70
CA HIS A 263 20.57 5.66 -15.99
C HIS A 263 20.78 5.46 -14.49
N PRO A 264 22.03 5.20 -14.04
CA PRO A 264 22.30 4.81 -12.65
C PRO A 264 21.99 5.91 -11.62
N LEU A 265 21.97 7.17 -12.05
CA LEU A 265 21.55 8.32 -11.24
C LEU A 265 20.04 8.59 -11.33
N GLY A 266 19.33 7.93 -12.24
CA GLY A 266 17.90 8.16 -12.47
C GLY A 266 17.62 9.17 -13.58
N LEU A 267 16.34 9.32 -13.89
CA LEU A 267 15.80 10.27 -14.85
C LEU A 267 15.17 11.50 -14.16
N GLY A 268 15.46 11.73 -12.88
CA GLY A 268 14.87 12.82 -12.11
C GLY A 268 13.45 12.54 -11.62
N THR A 269 12.99 13.41 -10.72
CA THR A 269 11.70 13.28 -10.00
C THR A 269 10.45 13.35 -10.89
N ALA A 270 10.57 13.76 -12.15
CA ALA A 270 9.47 13.81 -13.11
C ALA A 270 9.44 12.57 -14.05
N GLY A 271 10.46 11.72 -14.01
CA GLY A 271 10.71 10.68 -15.01
C GLY A 271 9.60 9.63 -15.14
N THR A 272 8.81 9.41 -14.08
CA THR A 272 7.77 8.36 -14.05
C THR A 272 6.39 8.87 -13.68
N ASN A 273 6.12 10.18 -13.77
CA ASN A 273 4.83 10.73 -13.35
C ASN A 273 4.29 11.80 -14.30
N LEU A 274 3.07 12.26 -14.00
CA LEU A 274 2.32 13.19 -14.84
C LEU A 274 3.02 14.54 -15.01
N ALA A 275 3.91 14.92 -14.09
CA ALA A 275 4.70 16.15 -14.23
C ALA A 275 5.59 16.10 -15.47
N GLY A 276 6.27 14.96 -15.72
CA GLY A 276 7.10 14.76 -16.91
C GLY A 276 6.28 14.82 -18.19
N LEU A 277 5.14 14.11 -18.23
CA LEU A 277 4.22 14.13 -19.38
C LEU A 277 3.78 15.56 -19.73
N LYS A 278 3.38 16.34 -18.71
CA LYS A 278 2.93 17.73 -18.90
C LYS A 278 4.07 18.69 -19.29
N ALA A 279 5.30 18.40 -18.87
CA ALA A 279 6.48 19.16 -19.24
C ALA A 279 7.03 18.81 -20.63
N GLY A 280 6.43 17.84 -21.34
CA GLY A 280 6.85 17.41 -22.67
C GLY A 280 8.02 16.42 -22.67
N SER A 281 8.39 15.87 -21.51
CA SER A 281 9.35 14.76 -21.43
C SER A 281 8.62 13.42 -21.59
N ALA A 282 9.31 12.42 -22.13
CA ALA A 282 8.79 11.05 -22.12
C ALA A 282 8.74 10.56 -20.66
N ALA A 283 7.55 10.37 -20.11
CA ALA A 283 7.42 9.67 -18.83
C ALA A 283 7.49 8.17 -19.10
N VAL A 284 8.58 7.54 -18.66
CA VAL A 284 8.81 6.10 -18.80
C VAL A 284 8.49 5.46 -17.46
N GLY A 285 7.21 5.33 -17.15
CA GLY A 285 6.74 4.71 -15.92
C GLY A 285 6.55 3.21 -16.09
N ALA A 286 6.99 2.44 -15.10
CA ALA A 286 6.41 1.14 -14.80
C ALA A 286 5.09 1.33 -14.03
N GLU A 287 4.23 0.32 -14.02
CA GLU A 287 2.98 0.39 -13.25
C GLU A 287 3.16 0.25 -11.74
N VAL A 288 4.36 -0.15 -11.29
CA VAL A 288 4.67 -0.43 -9.89
C VAL A 288 5.72 0.54 -9.38
N ASP A 289 5.57 1.02 -8.14
CA ASP A 289 6.46 2.02 -7.56
C ASP A 289 7.92 1.62 -7.51
N ILE A 290 8.21 0.34 -7.21
CA ILE A 290 9.59 -0.12 -7.03
C ILE A 290 10.40 0.17 -8.30
N PRO A 291 10.06 -0.39 -9.47
CA PRO A 291 10.76 -0.01 -10.70
C PRO A 291 10.65 1.48 -11.00
N ASN A 292 9.55 2.17 -10.68
CA ASN A 292 9.47 3.62 -10.85
C ASN A 292 10.52 4.40 -10.03
N GLN A 293 10.84 3.97 -8.82
CA GLN A 293 11.88 4.61 -8.01
C GLN A 293 13.28 4.31 -8.54
N PHE A 294 13.49 3.13 -9.11
CA PHE A 294 14.73 2.83 -9.83
C PHE A 294 14.91 3.72 -11.07
N ILE A 295 13.83 3.98 -11.81
CA ILE A 295 13.84 4.87 -12.98
C ILE A 295 14.03 6.34 -12.55
N SER A 296 13.23 6.82 -11.59
CA SER A 296 13.23 8.24 -11.19
C SER A 296 14.46 8.64 -10.39
N LEU A 297 14.88 7.80 -9.44
CA LEU A 297 15.91 8.14 -8.43
C LEU A 297 17.20 7.33 -8.58
N GLY A 298 17.32 6.58 -9.68
CA GLY A 298 18.45 5.73 -9.97
C GLY A 298 18.56 4.51 -9.06
N ILE A 299 19.70 3.84 -9.15
CA ILE A 299 19.95 2.60 -8.39
C ILE A 299 19.96 2.89 -6.88
N LEU A 300 20.56 4.00 -6.46
CA LEU A 300 20.66 4.34 -5.04
C LEU A 300 19.28 4.63 -4.43
N GLY A 301 18.48 5.46 -5.08
CA GLY A 301 17.13 5.78 -4.62
C GLY A 301 16.20 4.57 -4.68
N GLY A 302 16.26 3.77 -5.75
CA GLY A 302 15.48 2.54 -5.90
C GLY A 302 15.79 1.49 -4.82
N VAL A 303 17.08 1.23 -4.53
CA VAL A 303 17.50 0.32 -3.45
C VAL A 303 17.06 0.85 -2.09
N LEU A 304 17.25 2.15 -1.82
CA LEU A 304 16.83 2.76 -0.56
C LEU A 304 15.32 2.64 -0.35
N TYR A 305 14.53 2.89 -1.40
CA TYR A 305 13.08 2.70 -1.38
C TYR A 305 12.70 1.24 -1.08
N LEU A 306 13.35 0.27 -1.74
CA LEU A 306 13.12 -1.15 -1.48
C LEU A 306 13.43 -1.52 -0.02
N VAL A 307 14.52 -1.00 0.54
CA VAL A 307 14.87 -1.18 1.96
C VAL A 307 13.78 -0.61 2.87
N ILE A 308 13.23 0.58 2.56
CA ILE A 308 12.11 1.17 3.31
C ILE A 308 10.88 0.28 3.25
N VAL A 309 10.52 -0.24 2.08
CA VAL A 309 9.36 -1.14 1.91
C VAL A 309 9.50 -2.39 2.78
N VAL A 310 10.66 -3.06 2.71
CA VAL A 310 10.95 -4.25 3.52
C VAL A 310 10.95 -3.92 5.01
N ALA A 311 11.59 -2.83 5.42
CA ALA A 311 11.66 -2.41 6.81
C ALA A 311 10.28 -2.05 7.37
N ALA A 312 9.44 -1.36 6.58
CA ALA A 312 8.09 -0.97 6.97
C ALA A 312 7.18 -2.19 7.14
N LEU A 313 7.20 -3.14 6.19
CA LEU A 313 6.44 -4.39 6.31
C LEU A 313 6.90 -5.23 7.49
N ALA A 314 8.22 -5.38 7.68
CA ALA A 314 8.78 -6.11 8.82
C ALA A 314 8.40 -5.46 10.15
N ALA A 315 8.45 -4.12 10.23
CA ALA A 315 8.05 -3.35 11.40
C ALA A 315 6.54 -3.47 11.68
N ALA A 316 5.69 -3.39 10.65
CA ALA A 316 4.24 -3.55 10.77
C ALA A 316 3.86 -4.96 11.28
N CYS A 317 4.42 -6.00 10.66
CA CYS A 317 4.20 -7.39 11.09
C CYS A 317 4.72 -7.63 12.50
N GLY A 318 5.92 -7.13 12.83
CA GLY A 318 6.49 -7.21 14.17
C GLY A 318 5.62 -6.51 15.22
N LEU A 319 5.07 -5.34 14.88
CA LEU A 319 4.14 -4.61 15.74
C LEU A 319 2.82 -5.38 15.91
N ALA A 320 2.27 -5.97 14.85
CA ALA A 320 1.05 -6.78 14.91
C ALA A 320 1.23 -8.05 15.76
N LEU A 321 2.39 -8.72 15.68
CA LEU A 321 2.70 -9.90 16.50
C LEU A 321 2.84 -9.59 17.99
N ARG A 322 3.39 -8.42 18.33
CA ARG A 322 3.54 -7.93 19.71
C ARG A 322 2.22 -7.40 20.27
N ARG A 323 1.61 -6.48 19.50
CA ARG A 323 0.31 -5.81 19.67
C ARG A 323 -0.80 -6.79 19.96
N ARG A 324 -0.93 -7.73 19.01
CA ARG A 324 -2.11 -8.56 18.81
C ARG A 324 -3.37 -7.72 18.96
N ASP A 325 -3.49 -6.61 18.25
CA ASP A 325 -4.69 -5.78 18.24
C ASP A 325 -5.22 -5.58 16.81
N VAL A 326 -6.44 -5.06 16.72
CA VAL A 326 -7.12 -4.82 15.44
C VAL A 326 -6.37 -3.78 14.61
N VAL A 327 -5.87 -2.73 15.26
CA VAL A 327 -5.27 -1.58 14.58
C VAL A 327 -4.01 -2.01 13.84
N SER A 328 -3.11 -2.73 14.50
CA SER A 328 -1.86 -3.19 13.90
C SER A 328 -2.12 -4.21 12.79
N LEU A 329 -3.10 -5.10 12.97
CA LEU A 329 -3.47 -6.11 11.97
C LEU A 329 -4.07 -5.46 10.72
N ALA A 330 -4.99 -4.51 10.89
CA ALA A 330 -5.58 -3.75 9.81
C ALA A 330 -4.53 -2.93 9.05
N THR A 331 -3.57 -2.33 9.77
CA THR A 331 -2.44 -1.62 9.14
C THR A 331 -1.61 -2.55 8.25
N VAL A 332 -1.31 -3.78 8.69
CA VAL A 332 -0.64 -4.76 7.82
C VAL A 332 -1.47 -5.04 6.57
N GLY A 333 -2.77 -5.30 6.73
CA GLY A 333 -3.67 -5.53 5.59
C GLY A 333 -3.66 -4.36 4.60
N ILE A 334 -3.75 -3.11 5.07
CA ILE A 334 -3.69 -1.91 4.23
C ILE A 334 -2.35 -1.82 3.48
N LEU A 335 -1.23 -2.04 4.16
CA LEU A 335 0.10 -1.98 3.52
C LEU A 335 0.28 -3.04 2.43
N ILE A 336 -0.25 -4.25 2.65
CA ILE A 336 -0.21 -5.33 1.66
C ILE A 336 -1.12 -5.02 0.47
N VAL A 337 -2.34 -4.53 0.70
CA VAL A 337 -3.26 -4.25 -0.41
C VAL A 337 -2.83 -3.04 -1.24
N CYS A 338 -2.09 -2.11 -0.65
CA CYS A 338 -1.49 -0.99 -1.38
C CYS A 338 -0.12 -1.32 -1.98
N PHE A 339 0.39 -2.56 -1.82
CA PHE A 339 1.77 -2.90 -2.16
C PHE A 339 2.10 -2.57 -3.62
N GLY A 340 3.20 -1.84 -3.83
CA GLY A 340 3.60 -1.37 -5.15
C GLY A 340 2.93 -0.07 -5.61
N GLN A 341 2.10 0.55 -4.77
CA GLN A 341 1.40 1.83 -5.01
C GLN A 341 1.49 2.79 -3.81
N TRP A 342 2.47 2.61 -2.93
CA TRP A 342 2.76 3.46 -1.77
C TRP A 342 3.24 4.87 -2.16
N LEU A 343 3.88 5.02 -3.31
CA LEU A 343 4.47 6.27 -3.80
C LEU A 343 3.92 6.71 -5.16
N ASN A 344 2.79 6.15 -5.56
CA ASN A 344 2.05 6.65 -6.70
C ASN A 344 1.39 7.98 -6.32
N GLY A 345 2.02 9.09 -6.69
CA GLY A 345 1.52 10.43 -6.39
C GLY A 345 0.20 10.79 -7.08
N GLY A 346 -0.27 9.96 -8.02
CA GLY A 346 -1.63 10.06 -8.54
C GLY A 346 -2.68 9.57 -7.54
N TYR A 347 -2.28 8.86 -6.47
CA TYR A 347 -3.19 8.37 -5.44
C TYR A 347 -3.19 9.29 -4.22
N TYR A 348 -3.95 10.38 -4.33
CA TYR A 348 -4.01 11.47 -3.37
C TYR A 348 -4.54 11.08 -1.98
N ALA A 349 -5.36 10.05 -1.85
CA ALA A 349 -5.84 9.55 -0.57
C ALA A 349 -4.94 8.43 -0.02
N LEU A 350 -4.55 7.48 -0.88
CA LEU A 350 -3.87 6.26 -0.45
C LEU A 350 -2.40 6.46 -0.12
N ALA A 351 -1.65 7.17 -0.96
CA ALA A 351 -0.22 7.35 -0.72
C ALA A 351 0.02 8.10 0.61
N PRO A 352 -0.66 9.23 0.89
CA PRO A 352 -0.64 9.85 2.22
C PRO A 352 -1.04 8.93 3.37
N LEU A 353 -2.11 8.15 3.21
CA LEU A 353 -2.57 7.21 4.25
C LEU A 353 -1.49 6.16 4.54
N VAL A 354 -0.92 5.54 3.51
CA VAL A 354 0.15 4.54 3.64
C VAL A 354 1.35 5.12 4.38
N TRP A 355 1.84 6.29 3.97
CA TRP A 355 3.00 6.90 4.63
C TRP A 355 2.70 7.34 6.07
N LEU A 356 1.49 7.85 6.36
CA LEU A 356 1.04 8.12 7.72
C LEU A 356 1.05 6.85 8.58
N LEU A 357 0.57 5.72 8.05
CA LEU A 357 0.58 4.43 8.75
C LEU A 357 2.02 3.94 9.00
N ILE A 358 2.93 4.09 8.03
CA ILE A 358 4.34 3.72 8.20
C ILE A 358 5.01 4.59 9.28
N GLY A 359 4.72 5.89 9.30
CA GLY A 359 5.18 6.82 10.33
C GLY A 359 4.71 6.44 11.73
N SER A 360 3.44 6.11 11.88
CA SER A 360 2.84 5.74 13.18
C SER A 360 3.39 4.41 13.72
N ILE A 361 3.75 3.47 12.84
CA ILE A 361 4.48 2.24 13.22
C ILE A 361 5.84 2.60 13.83
N GLY A 362 6.61 3.49 13.18
CA GLY A 362 7.89 3.96 13.68
C GLY A 362 7.79 4.56 15.09
N ARG A 363 6.78 5.42 15.30
CA ARG A 363 6.49 6.01 16.63
C ARG A 363 6.17 4.93 17.67
N SER A 364 5.29 3.99 17.32
CA SER A 364 4.83 2.93 18.23
C SER A 364 5.98 2.03 18.71
N LEU A 365 6.87 1.65 17.78
CA LEU A 365 8.05 0.86 18.10
C LEU A 365 9.04 1.62 18.99
N TRP A 366 9.28 2.90 18.71
CA TRP A 366 10.15 3.75 19.52
C TRP A 366 9.65 3.92 20.95
N LEU A 367 8.34 4.18 21.13
CA LEU A 367 7.72 4.29 22.45
C LEU A 367 7.83 2.99 23.25
N THR A 368 7.63 1.85 22.58
CA THR A 368 7.74 0.51 23.20
C THR A 368 9.18 0.22 23.66
N SER A 369 10.18 0.60 22.87
CA SER A 369 11.58 0.43 23.26
C SER A 369 11.99 1.35 24.42
N ARG A 370 11.41 2.57 24.52
CA ARG A 370 11.69 3.48 25.64
C ARG A 370 11.07 3.03 26.96
N SER A 371 9.86 2.48 26.94
CA SER A 371 9.21 2.01 28.17
C SER A 371 9.99 0.84 28.80
N GLN A 372 10.57 -0.04 27.98
CA GLN A 372 11.42 -1.15 28.44
C GLN A 372 12.78 -0.71 29.02
N ARG A 373 13.29 0.47 28.61
CA ARG A 373 14.59 0.98 29.05
C ARG A 373 14.55 1.87 30.29
N ARG A 374 13.38 2.23 30.81
CA ARG A 374 13.32 2.93 32.10
C ARG A 374 13.79 1.94 33.18
N PRO A 375 14.94 2.16 33.83
CA PRO A 375 15.33 1.33 34.97
C PRO A 375 14.17 1.39 35.96
N ALA A 376 13.83 0.25 36.58
CA ALA A 376 12.91 0.23 37.70
C ALA A 376 13.39 1.32 38.66
N GLY A 377 12.61 2.41 38.76
CA GLY A 377 12.97 3.52 39.64
C GLY A 377 13.28 2.94 41.02
N PRO A 378 14.19 3.57 41.80
CA PRO A 378 14.54 3.08 43.12
C PRO A 378 13.24 2.76 43.85
N THR A 379 13.07 1.49 44.20
CA THR A 379 11.90 1.01 44.93
C THR A 379 11.83 1.91 46.15
N LEU A 380 10.85 2.81 46.20
CA LEU A 380 10.67 3.70 47.34
C LEU A 380 10.52 2.78 48.54
N GLN A 381 11.57 2.69 49.35
CA GLN A 381 11.49 1.91 50.57
C GLN A 381 10.34 2.49 51.38
N PRO A 382 9.47 1.65 51.95
CA PRO A 382 8.41 2.15 52.82
C PRO A 382 9.07 3.02 53.88
N ILE A 383 8.64 4.28 53.99
CA ILE A 383 9.02 5.12 55.11
C ILE A 383 8.47 4.39 56.33
N GLU A 384 9.33 3.70 57.08
CA GLU A 384 9.00 3.15 58.38
C GLU A 384 8.54 4.32 59.24
N ARG A 385 7.22 4.43 59.43
CA ARG A 385 6.65 5.35 60.41
C ARG A 385 7.01 4.78 61.78
N GLY A 386 8.06 5.33 62.38
CA GLY A 386 8.43 5.05 63.77
C GLY A 386 7.22 5.28 64.68
N ALA A 387 6.96 4.29 65.54
CA ALA A 387 5.96 4.31 66.60
C ALA A 387 6.44 5.11 67.81
#